data_AF-K3XND2-F1
#
_entry.id   AF-K3XND2-F1
#
_cell.length_a   1.000
_cell.length_b   1.000
_cell.length_c   1.000
_cell.angle_alpha   90.00
_cell.angle_beta   90.00
_cell.angle_gamma   90.00
#
_symmetry.space_group_name_H-M   'P 1'
#
loop_
_entity.id
_entity.type
_entity.pdbx_description
1 polymer ?
#
loop_
_entity_poly.entity_id
_entity_poly.type
_entity_poly.pdbx_seq_one_letter_code
_entity_poly.pdbx_strand_id
1 'polypeptide(L)'
;MEERGETCQDTVKKLSTGLLGKLGKMAQGVDDLLNTAASKCRSMSTEEKIELGRRIRKLPEESLNHVVEIITTRKLASQSSNRITMNLGELDDATLWRLYYHVEYVLKENKK
;
A
#
# COMPACT_ATOMS: atom_id res chain seq x y z
N MET A 1 -40.87 24.45 11.45
CA MET A 1 -39.55 25.11 11.60
C MET A 1 -38.48 24.01 11.52
N GLU A 2 -38.30 23.40 10.36
CA GLU A 2 -37.41 22.21 10.19
C GLU A 2 -36.50 22.28 8.94
N GLU A 3 -36.72 23.23 8.04
CA GLU A 3 -36.03 23.34 6.73
C GLU A 3 -34.53 23.76 6.84
N ARG A 4 -34.13 24.33 7.99
CA ARG A 4 -32.78 24.90 8.18
C ARG A 4 -31.73 23.86 8.59
N GLY A 5 -32.15 22.72 9.15
CA GLY A 5 -31.26 21.63 9.57
C GLY A 5 -30.84 20.75 8.38
N GLU A 6 -31.77 20.50 7.46
CA GLU A 6 -31.58 19.63 6.30
C GLU A 6 -30.57 20.21 5.29
N THR A 7 -30.66 21.53 5.04
CA THR A 7 -29.73 22.27 4.17
C THR A 7 -28.29 22.32 4.71
N CYS A 8 -28.11 22.40 6.04
CA CYS A 8 -26.79 22.40 6.64
C CYS A 8 -26.14 21.00 6.59
N GLN A 9 -26.93 19.94 6.78
CA GLN A 9 -26.45 18.57 6.69
C GLN A 9 -26.02 18.19 5.27
N ASP A 10 -26.79 18.60 4.24
CA ASP A 10 -26.49 18.27 2.85
C ASP A 10 -25.27 19.03 2.30
N THR A 11 -25.10 20.28 2.71
CA THR A 11 -23.88 21.05 2.38
C THR A 11 -22.63 20.41 3.01
N VAL A 12 -22.71 19.96 4.26
CA VAL A 12 -21.62 19.23 4.93
C VAL A 12 -21.31 17.90 4.22
N LYS A 13 -22.33 17.11 3.86
CA LYS A 13 -22.14 15.86 3.10
C LYS A 13 -21.46 16.10 1.76
N LYS A 14 -21.86 17.13 1.02
CA LYS A 14 -21.27 17.47 -0.29
C LYS A 14 -19.81 17.92 -0.17
N LEU A 15 -19.50 18.73 0.84
CA LEU A 15 -18.11 19.12 1.12
C LEU A 15 -17.26 17.91 1.52
N SER A 16 -17.78 17.07 2.42
CA SER A 16 -17.10 15.85 2.87
C SER A 16 -16.81 14.89 1.72
N THR A 17 -17.80 14.57 0.89
CA THR A 17 -17.61 13.71 -0.29
C THR A 17 -16.64 14.32 -1.31
N GLY A 18 -16.70 15.65 -1.52
CA GLY A 18 -15.74 16.36 -2.36
C GLY A 18 -14.29 16.28 -1.83
N LEU A 19 -14.10 16.44 -0.52
CA LEU A 19 -12.79 16.32 0.12
C LEU A 19 -12.26 14.88 0.08
N LEU A 20 -13.09 13.88 0.39
CA LEU A 20 -12.76 12.47 0.28
C LEU A 20 -12.35 12.11 -1.16
N GLY A 21 -13.08 12.61 -2.15
CA GLY A 21 -12.74 12.41 -3.56
C GLY A 21 -11.40 13.03 -3.95
N LYS A 22 -11.08 14.22 -3.44
CA LYS A 22 -9.75 14.84 -3.67
C LYS A 22 -8.64 14.04 -2.98
N LEU A 23 -8.84 13.61 -1.75
CA LEU A 23 -7.88 12.82 -1.00
C LEU A 23 -7.59 11.48 -1.71
N GLY A 24 -8.64 10.81 -2.20
CA GLY A 24 -8.49 9.57 -2.98
C GLY A 24 -7.68 9.78 -4.27
N LYS A 25 -7.91 10.88 -4.99
CA LYS A 25 -7.11 11.22 -6.18
C LYS A 25 -5.64 11.49 -5.86
N MET A 26 -5.37 12.17 -4.75
CA MET A 26 -4.00 12.41 -4.29
C MET A 26 -3.29 11.10 -3.92
N ALA A 27 -3.97 10.22 -3.18
CA ALA A 27 -3.45 8.90 -2.84
C ALA A 27 -3.13 8.07 -4.09
N GLN A 28 -4.03 8.05 -5.08
CA GLN A 28 -3.80 7.39 -6.37
C GLN A 28 -2.59 7.98 -7.10
N GLY A 29 -2.46 9.31 -7.17
CA GLY A 29 -1.33 9.96 -7.85
C GLY A 29 0.03 9.63 -7.20
N VAL A 30 0.08 9.49 -5.88
CA VAL A 30 1.28 9.03 -5.18
C VAL A 30 1.58 7.56 -5.53
N ASP A 31 0.55 6.71 -5.58
CA ASP A 31 0.71 5.31 -5.95
C ASP A 31 1.25 5.15 -7.39
N ASP A 32 0.71 5.92 -8.32
CA ASP A 32 1.12 5.94 -9.72
C ASP A 32 2.57 6.40 -9.88
N LEU A 33 2.98 7.42 -9.11
CA LEU A 33 4.36 7.90 -9.10
C LEU A 33 5.32 6.84 -8.58
N LEU A 34 4.98 6.19 -7.47
CA LEU A 34 5.77 5.08 -6.91
C LEU A 34 5.85 3.90 -7.88
N ASN A 35 4.74 3.58 -8.56
CA ASN A 35 4.73 2.55 -9.60
C ASN A 35 5.63 2.92 -10.78
N THR A 36 5.54 4.17 -11.24
CA THR A 36 6.36 4.68 -12.34
C THR A 36 7.84 4.58 -11.99
N ALA A 37 8.23 5.02 -10.79
CA ALA A 37 9.60 4.92 -10.31
C ALA A 37 10.09 3.46 -10.25
N ALA A 38 9.28 2.57 -9.68
CA ALA A 38 9.62 1.15 -9.54
C ALA A 38 9.66 0.42 -10.88
N SER A 39 8.87 0.82 -11.88
CA SER A 39 8.91 0.26 -13.24
C SER A 39 10.21 0.53 -13.99
N LYS A 40 10.99 1.52 -13.53
CA LYS A 40 12.32 1.84 -14.07
C LYS A 40 13.43 1.03 -13.41
N CYS A 41 13.13 0.31 -12.32
CA CYS A 41 14.10 -0.60 -11.70
C CYS A 41 14.28 -1.85 -12.57
N ARG A 42 15.48 -2.43 -12.54
CA ARG A 42 15.77 -3.71 -13.19
C ARG A 42 14.97 -4.84 -12.55
N SER A 43 14.83 -5.98 -13.22
CA SER A 43 14.25 -7.17 -12.57
C SER A 43 15.05 -7.62 -11.35
N MET A 44 14.34 -8.09 -10.34
CA MET A 44 14.92 -8.55 -9.09
C MET A 44 15.39 -10.02 -9.23
N SER A 45 16.62 -10.33 -8.81
CA SER A 45 17.18 -11.68 -8.91
C SER A 45 16.51 -12.64 -7.93
N THR A 46 16.65 -13.95 -8.15
CA THR A 46 16.11 -14.97 -7.24
C THR A 46 16.65 -14.80 -5.83
N GLU A 47 17.95 -14.53 -5.68
CA GLU A 47 18.63 -14.31 -4.40
C GLU A 47 18.08 -13.07 -3.68
N GLU A 48 17.82 -12.00 -4.44
CA GLU A 48 17.22 -10.77 -3.91
C GLU A 48 15.78 -11.01 -3.44
N LYS A 49 14.98 -11.77 -4.19
CA LYS A 49 13.63 -12.16 -3.78
C LYS A 49 13.65 -12.99 -2.50
N ILE A 50 14.57 -13.96 -2.40
CA ILE A 50 14.75 -14.78 -1.18
C ILE A 50 15.11 -13.89 0.00
N GLU A 51 16.05 -12.97 -0.18
CA GLU A 51 16.49 -12.05 0.87
C GLU A 51 15.38 -11.09 1.30
N LEU A 52 14.61 -10.54 0.35
CA LEU A 52 13.43 -9.73 0.63
C LEU A 52 12.42 -10.51 1.50
N GLY A 53 12.16 -11.77 1.15
CA GLY A 53 11.31 -12.65 1.96
C GLY A 53 11.83 -12.84 3.38
N ARG A 54 13.15 -12.99 3.57
CA ARG A 54 13.77 -13.06 4.91
C ARG A 54 13.61 -11.76 5.68
N ARG A 55 13.72 -10.61 5.04
CA ARG A 55 13.57 -9.30 5.68
C ARG A 55 12.13 -9.00 6.08
N ILE A 56 11.16 -9.33 5.24
CA ILE A 56 9.73 -9.21 5.55
C ILE A 56 9.38 -9.98 6.83
N ARG A 57 9.90 -11.20 6.99
CA ARG A 57 9.67 -12.01 8.21
C ARG A 57 10.28 -11.44 9.49
N LYS A 58 11.19 -10.48 9.40
CA LYS A 58 11.81 -9.79 10.55
C LYS A 58 11.05 -8.51 10.94
N LEU A 59 10.05 -8.12 10.16
CA LEU A 59 9.26 -6.93 10.46
C LEU A 59 8.37 -7.17 11.69
N PRO A 60 8.20 -6.16 12.56
CA PRO A 60 7.15 -6.16 13.57
C PRO A 60 5.76 -6.34 12.96
N GLU A 61 4.86 -6.97 13.70
CA GLU A 61 3.50 -7.28 13.24
C GLU A 61 2.74 -6.03 12.77
N GLU A 62 2.89 -4.90 13.48
CA GLU A 62 2.27 -3.62 13.13
C GLU A 62 2.65 -3.13 11.73
N SER A 63 3.89 -3.40 11.32
CA SER A 63 4.41 -2.99 10.01
C SER A 63 4.13 -3.99 8.87
N LEU A 64 3.62 -5.18 9.19
CA LEU A 64 3.17 -6.14 8.17
C LEU A 64 1.89 -5.67 7.48
N ASN A 65 1.06 -4.85 8.15
CA ASN A 65 -0.18 -4.33 7.55
C ASN A 65 0.07 -3.53 6.27
N HIS A 66 1.10 -2.67 6.25
CA HIS A 66 1.45 -1.91 5.05
C HIS A 66 2.04 -2.79 3.94
N VAL A 67 2.77 -3.86 4.29
CA VAL A 67 3.21 -4.87 3.31
C VAL A 67 1.99 -5.49 2.62
N VAL A 68 0.96 -5.83 3.39
CA VAL A 68 -0.30 -6.38 2.87
C VAL A 68 -1.03 -5.39 1.96
N GLU A 69 -1.09 -4.11 2.34
CA GLU A 69 -1.70 -3.06 1.50
C GLU A 69 -1.01 -2.94 0.13
N ILE A 70 0.33 -2.96 0.10
CA ILE A 70 1.11 -2.89 -1.16
C ILE A 70 0.79 -4.08 -2.09
N ILE A 71 0.53 -5.26 -1.53
CA ILE A 71 0.24 -6.48 -2.29
C ILE A 71 -1.23 -6.50 -2.75
N THR A 72 -2.15 -6.14 -1.85
CA THR A 72 -3.60 -6.26 -2.07
C THR A 72 -4.16 -5.18 -3.00
N THR A 73 -3.58 -3.98 -2.99
CA THR A 73 -3.93 -2.89 -3.94
C THR A 73 -3.77 -3.31 -5.40
N ARG A 74 -2.93 -4.32 -5.69
CA ARG A 74 -2.72 -4.85 -7.05
C ARG A 74 -3.51 -6.11 -7.42
N LYS A 75 -4.52 -6.50 -6.62
CA LYS A 75 -5.34 -7.71 -6.85
C LYS A 75 -4.55 -9.03 -6.93
N LEU A 76 -3.38 -9.11 -6.29
CA LEU A 76 -2.51 -10.30 -6.32
C LEU A 76 -2.72 -11.28 -5.14
N ALA A 77 -3.67 -11.02 -4.25
CA ALA A 77 -3.89 -11.86 -3.07
C ALA A 77 -5.32 -12.43 -3.00
N SER A 78 -5.41 -13.76 -2.95
CA SER A 78 -6.55 -14.48 -2.39
C SER A 78 -6.52 -14.28 -0.87
N GLN A 79 -7.46 -13.51 -0.33
CA GLN A 79 -7.60 -13.36 1.11
C GLN A 79 -8.36 -14.55 1.69
N SER A 80 -7.72 -15.28 2.60
CA SER A 80 -8.40 -16.22 3.51
C SER A 80 -8.05 -15.86 4.94
N SER A 81 -9.05 -15.95 5.83
CA SER A 81 -9.28 -15.11 7.01
C SER A 81 -8.12 -14.71 7.91
N ASN A 82 -6.99 -15.42 7.99
CA ASN A 82 -5.92 -15.10 8.96
C ASN A 82 -4.49 -15.37 8.45
N ARG A 83 -4.29 -15.74 7.17
CA ARG A 83 -2.95 -16.06 6.65
C ARG A 83 -2.78 -15.54 5.23
N ILE A 84 -1.83 -14.62 5.06
CA ILE A 84 -1.43 -14.13 3.75
C ILE A 84 -0.22 -14.94 3.32
N THR A 85 -0.43 -15.85 2.38
CA THR A 85 0.66 -16.56 1.71
C THR A 85 0.97 -15.83 0.42
N MET A 86 2.19 -15.35 0.27
CA MET A 86 2.63 -14.58 -0.89
C MET A 86 3.77 -15.30 -1.59
N ASN A 87 3.60 -15.56 -2.89
CA ASN A 87 4.68 -16.01 -3.75
C ASN A 87 5.37 -14.81 -4.40
N LEU A 88 6.55 -14.42 -3.91
CA LEU A 88 7.36 -13.34 -4.51
C LEU A 88 7.77 -13.63 -5.97
N GLY A 89 7.71 -14.88 -6.42
CA GLY A 89 7.97 -15.25 -7.81
C GLY A 89 6.90 -14.80 -8.79
N GLU A 90 5.65 -14.63 -8.32
CA GLU A 90 4.48 -14.27 -9.14
C GLU A 90 4.22 -12.75 -9.19
N LEU A 91 4.93 -11.98 -8.37
CA LEU A 91 4.81 -10.52 -8.35
C LEU A 91 5.59 -9.87 -9.49
N ASP A 92 5.04 -8.77 -10.02
CA ASP A 92 5.74 -7.92 -10.96
C ASP A 92 6.93 -7.18 -10.29
N ASP A 93 7.92 -6.82 -11.10
CA ASP A 93 9.14 -6.16 -10.61
C ASP A 93 8.85 -4.85 -9.87
N ALA A 94 7.86 -4.07 -10.31
CA ALA A 94 7.55 -2.80 -9.65
C ALA A 94 7.00 -3.05 -8.23
N THR A 95 6.14 -4.06 -8.05
CA THR A 95 5.67 -4.47 -6.72
C THR A 95 6.81 -4.96 -5.83
N LEU A 96 7.72 -5.76 -6.37
CA LEU A 96 8.88 -6.28 -5.62
C LEU A 96 9.79 -5.16 -5.12
N TRP A 97 10.11 -4.18 -5.95
CA TRP A 97 10.94 -3.04 -5.53
C TRP A 97 10.23 -2.14 -4.53
N ARG A 98 8.92 -1.94 -4.67
CA ARG A 98 8.15 -1.17 -3.68
C ARG A 98 8.14 -1.84 -2.32
N LEU A 99 7.96 -3.17 -2.28
CA LEU A 99 8.10 -3.95 -1.06
C LEU A 99 9.50 -3.81 -0.47
N TYR A 100 10.55 -3.93 -1.29
CA TYR A 100 11.93 -3.80 -0.84
C TYR A 100 12.21 -2.47 -0.14
N TYR A 101 11.88 -1.34 -0.77
CA TYR A 101 12.14 -0.02 -0.19
C TYR A 101 11.33 0.23 1.08
N HIS A 102 10.09 -0.24 1.12
CA HIS A 102 9.26 -0.14 2.32
C HIS A 102 9.87 -0.94 3.49
N VAL A 103 10.23 -2.20 3.25
CA VAL A 103 10.83 -3.09 4.26
C VAL A 103 12.16 -2.52 4.76
N GLU A 104 13.01 -2.02 3.85
CA GLU A 104 14.28 -1.36 4.19
C GLU A 104 14.06 -0.12 5.06
N TYR A 105 13.07 0.70 4.75
CA TYR A 105 12.73 1.88 5.53
C TYR A 105 12.29 1.50 6.96
N VAL A 106 11.34 0.57 7.08
CA VAL A 106 10.84 0.12 8.38
C VAL A 106 11.95 -0.50 9.23
N LEU A 107 12.81 -1.34 8.64
CA LEU A 107 13.93 -1.95 9.36
C LEU A 107 15.00 -0.93 9.80
N LYS A 108 15.10 0.23 9.14
CA LYS A 108 16.00 1.31 9.57
C LYS A 108 15.41 2.10 10.73
N GLU A 109 14.12 2.41 10.67
CA GLU A 109 13.44 3.15 11.74
C GLU A 109 13.33 2.31 13.03
N ASN A 110 13.15 1.00 12.94
CA ASN A 110 13.13 0.09 14.10
C ASN A 110 14.51 -0.15 14.75
N LYS A 111 15.61 0.35 14.17
CA LYS A 111 16.97 0.25 14.72
C LYS A 111 17.42 1.53 15.45
N LYS A 112 16.62 2.59 15.39
CA LYS A 112 16.83 3.80 16.21
C LYS A 112 16.20 3.61 17.58
#